data_AF-A0A924IL45-F1
#
_entry.id   AF-A0A924IL45-F1
#
_cell.length_a   1.000
_cell.length_b   1.000
_cell.length_c   1.000
_cell.angle_alpha   90.00
_cell.angle_beta   90.00
_cell.angle_gamma   90.00
#
_symmetry.space_group_name_H-M   'P 1'
#
loop_
_entity.id
_entity.type
_entity.pdbx_description
1 polymer ?
#
loop_
_entity_poly.entity_id
_entity_poly.type
_entity_poly.pdbx_seq_one_letter_code
_entity_poly.pdbx_strand_id
1 'polypeptide(L)'
;MPLHQRICTFGFPLLDEIMGGIEVGDLVILQGATGTGKSAFGRHLLNHWRQTGMAAYVVDTQQHSSTTAMMLDALAAGVSPRDHLHEALNDAQMASVQARRLAQDLPAVEIRSDGAGAVAELERRAATGAV
;
A
#
# COMPACT_ATOMS: atom_id res chain seq x y z
N MET A 1 -0.30 16.34 15.71
CA MET A 1 -0.55 15.20 16.63
C MET A 1 0.78 14.53 16.93
N PRO A 2 1.09 14.17 18.18
CA PRO A 2 2.30 13.43 18.50
C PRO A 2 2.23 12.00 17.94
N LEU A 3 3.37 11.45 17.49
CA LEU A 3 3.43 10.14 16.81
C LEU A 3 2.80 9.01 17.65
N HIS A 4 2.97 9.02 18.97
CA HIS A 4 2.49 7.98 19.89
C HIS A 4 0.96 7.86 20.04
N GLN A 5 0.18 8.68 19.33
CA GLN A 5 -1.29 8.61 19.32
C GLN A 5 -1.88 8.29 17.94
N ARG A 6 -1.04 7.93 16.95
CA ARG A 6 -1.53 7.53 15.63
C ARG A 6 -1.86 6.03 15.62
N ILE A 7 -3.12 5.73 15.32
CA ILE A 7 -3.62 4.39 15.04
C ILE A 7 -3.83 4.27 13.54
N CYS A 8 -3.22 3.27 12.92
CA CYS A 8 -3.43 2.96 11.51
C CYS A 8 -4.57 1.94 11.41
N THR A 9 -5.74 2.36 10.95
CA THR A 9 -6.87 1.44 10.71
C THR A 9 -6.63 0.61 9.44
N PHE A 10 -7.21 -0.59 9.38
CA PHE A 10 -7.11 -1.48 8.25
C PHE A 10 -8.02 -1.07 7.08
N GLY A 11 -9.07 -0.28 7.32
CA GLY A 11 -10.03 0.14 6.30
C GLY A 11 -11.12 -0.90 6.01
N PHE A 12 -11.24 -1.90 6.88
CA PHE A 12 -12.30 -2.91 6.87
C PHE A 12 -13.06 -2.79 8.19
N PRO A 13 -14.33 -2.30 8.19
CA PRO A 13 -15.02 -1.95 9.43
C PRO A 13 -15.04 -3.08 10.48
N LEU A 14 -15.30 -4.31 10.06
CA LEU A 14 -15.32 -5.46 10.96
C LEU A 14 -13.92 -5.81 11.51
N LEU A 15 -12.88 -5.66 10.70
CA LEU A 15 -11.51 -5.92 11.16
C LEU A 15 -11.04 -4.83 12.11
N ASP A 16 -11.38 -3.57 11.84
CA ASP A 16 -11.09 -2.43 12.70
C ASP A 16 -11.81 -2.54 14.05
N GLU A 17 -13.05 -3.04 14.06
CA GLU A 17 -13.81 -3.33 15.29
C GLU A 17 -13.13 -4.41 16.14
N ILE A 18 -12.67 -5.49 15.50
CA ILE A 18 -12.08 -6.64 16.21
C ILE A 18 -10.65 -6.35 16.67
N MET A 19 -9.85 -5.69 15.83
CA MET A 19 -8.41 -5.53 16.04
C MET A 19 -8.03 -4.17 16.62
N GLY A 20 -8.87 -3.15 16.47
CA GLY A 20 -8.59 -1.78 16.94
C GLY A 20 -7.59 -0.98 16.10
N GLY A 21 -7.03 -1.57 15.03
CA GLY A 21 -6.00 -0.95 14.18
C GLY A 21 -4.58 -1.41 14.52
N ILE A 22 -3.59 -0.66 14.05
CA ILE A 22 -2.16 -0.89 14.31
C ILE A 22 -1.59 0.33 15.04
N GLU A 23 -0.98 0.13 16.19
CA GLU A 23 -0.37 1.19 16.99
C GLU A 23 1.10 1.42 16.62
N VAL A 24 1.64 2.57 17.03
CA VAL A 24 3.06 2.85 16.85
C VAL A 24 3.90 1.90 17.70
N GLY A 25 4.80 1.17 17.04
CA GLY A 25 5.66 0.16 17.67
C GLY A 25 5.18 -1.27 17.46
N ASP A 26 3.98 -1.46 16.90
CA ASP A 26 3.47 -2.80 16.60
C ASP A 26 4.24 -3.47 15.47
N LEU A 27 4.40 -4.80 15.62
CA LEU A 27 4.82 -5.70 14.57
C LEU A 27 3.65 -6.60 14.17
N VAL A 28 3.13 -6.41 12.96
CA VAL A 28 2.06 -7.22 12.40
C VAL A 28 2.62 -8.17 11.34
N ILE A 29 2.36 -9.46 11.49
CA ILE A 29 2.82 -10.50 10.55
C ILE A 29 1.62 -11.08 9.81
N LEU A 30 1.64 -10.99 8.48
CA LEU A 30 0.65 -11.61 7.60
C LEU A 30 1.24 -12.86 6.93
N GLN A 31 0.82 -14.06 7.37
CA GLN A 31 1.34 -15.34 6.89
C GLN A 31 0.25 -16.21 6.25
N GLY A 32 0.63 -17.04 5.28
CA GLY A 32 -0.27 -17.97 4.60
C GLY A 32 0.35 -18.53 3.31
N ALA A 33 -0.28 -19.57 2.75
CA ALA A 33 0.17 -20.22 1.52
C ALA A 33 0.18 -19.27 0.30
N THR A 34 0.87 -19.64 -0.78
CA THR A 34 0.83 -18.89 -2.05
C THR A 34 -0.60 -18.80 -2.57
N GLY A 35 -0.97 -17.64 -3.13
CA GLY A 35 -2.31 -17.41 -3.69
C GLY A 35 -3.41 -17.07 -2.67
N THR A 36 -3.14 -17.08 -1.36
CA THR A 36 -4.15 -16.73 -0.33
C THR A 36 -4.50 -15.24 -0.25
N GLY A 37 -3.92 -14.41 -1.13
CA GLY A 37 -4.25 -12.98 -1.20
C GLY A 37 -3.42 -12.05 -0.31
N LYS A 38 -2.33 -12.52 0.33
CA LYS A 38 -1.48 -11.67 1.21
C LYS A 38 -1.07 -10.33 0.59
N SER A 39 -0.49 -10.39 -0.61
CA SER A 39 -0.04 -9.18 -1.31
C SER A 39 -1.23 -8.29 -1.72
N ALA A 40 -2.37 -8.89 -2.05
CA ALA A 40 -3.59 -8.14 -2.36
C ALA A 40 -4.13 -7.42 -1.12
N PHE A 41 -4.21 -8.13 0.02
CA PHE A 41 -4.59 -7.55 1.30
C PHE A 41 -3.68 -6.38 1.69
N GLY A 42 -2.35 -6.55 1.61
CA GLY A 42 -1.40 -5.46 1.85
C GLY A 42 -1.62 -4.24 0.95
N ARG A 43 -1.94 -4.45 -0.33
CA ARG A 43 -2.31 -3.36 -1.25
C ARG A 43 -3.61 -2.65 -0.87
N HIS A 44 -4.60 -3.36 -0.35
CA HIS A 44 -5.81 -2.74 0.19
C HIS A 44 -5.52 -1.85 1.41
N LEU A 45 -4.65 -2.31 2.32
CA LEU A 45 -4.19 -1.48 3.45
C LEU A 45 -3.49 -0.21 2.94
N LEU A 46 -2.54 -0.35 2.02
CA LEU A 46 -1.81 0.78 1.45
C LEU A 46 -2.72 1.77 0.73
N ASN A 47 -3.72 1.30 -0.01
CA ASN A 47 -4.69 2.15 -0.68
C ASN A 47 -5.53 2.94 0.34
N HIS A 48 -6.01 2.28 1.40
CA HIS A 48 -6.73 2.92 2.49
C HIS A 48 -5.88 3.97 3.21
N TRP A 49 -4.63 3.63 3.54
CA TRP A 49 -3.67 4.55 4.16
C TRP A 49 -3.37 5.75 3.28
N ARG A 50 -3.16 5.52 1.98
CA ARG A 50 -2.97 6.61 1.01
C ARG A 50 -4.17 7.55 0.95
N GLN A 51 -5.40 7.00 0.99
CA GLN A 51 -6.65 7.78 0.96
C GLN A 51 -6.91 8.56 2.25
N THR A 52 -6.45 8.06 3.40
CA THR A 52 -6.60 8.69 4.72
C THR A 52 -5.46 9.66 5.05
N GLY A 53 -4.54 9.88 4.11
CA GLY A 53 -3.46 10.84 4.27
C GLY A 53 -2.24 10.30 5.03
N MET A 54 -2.13 8.97 5.17
CA MET A 54 -0.99 8.32 5.80
C MET A 54 0.08 7.99 4.77
N ALA A 55 1.32 8.39 5.06
CA ALA A 55 2.49 7.98 4.30
C ALA A 55 2.85 6.53 4.62
N ALA A 56 3.39 5.82 3.65
CA ALA A 56 3.84 4.44 3.82
C ALA A 56 5.13 4.19 3.04
N TYR A 57 6.02 3.38 3.60
CA TYR A 57 7.22 2.92 2.93
C TYR A 57 7.08 1.42 2.65
N VAL A 58 7.16 1.05 1.38
CA VAL A 58 6.91 -0.32 0.91
C VAL A 58 8.18 -0.88 0.33
N VAL A 59 8.59 -2.04 0.84
CA VAL A 59 9.68 -2.84 0.27
C VAL A 59 9.08 -4.10 -0.34
N ASP A 60 9.09 -4.18 -1.67
CA ASP A 60 8.58 -5.33 -2.42
C ASP A 60 9.74 -6.06 -3.09
N THR A 61 10.16 -7.18 -2.51
CA THR A 61 11.27 -7.99 -3.05
C THR A 61 10.84 -8.97 -4.13
N GLN A 62 9.54 -9.10 -4.40
CA GLN A 62 9.00 -10.06 -5.39
C GLN A 62 8.59 -9.39 -6.69
N GLN A 63 8.16 -8.13 -6.64
CA GLN A 63 7.72 -7.38 -7.82
C GLN A 63 8.56 -6.11 -8.00
N HIS A 64 8.67 -5.67 -9.25
CA HIS A 64 9.25 -4.36 -9.52
C HIS A 64 8.34 -3.25 -8.99
N SER A 65 8.93 -2.18 -8.46
CA SER A 65 8.19 -1.02 -7.91
C SER A 65 7.12 -0.45 -8.84
N SER A 66 7.37 -0.42 -10.15
CA SER A 66 6.42 0.05 -11.18
C SER A 66 5.17 -0.83 -11.25
N THR A 67 5.31 -2.15 -11.13
CA THR A 67 4.19 -3.10 -11.12
C THR A 67 3.35 -2.91 -9.87
N THR A 68 3.99 -2.78 -8.70
CA THR A 68 3.30 -2.57 -7.43
C THR A 68 2.55 -1.23 -7.43
N ALA A 69 3.17 -0.16 -7.95
CA ALA A 69 2.52 1.14 -8.13
C ALA A 69 1.30 1.06 -9.06
N MET A 70 1.44 0.40 -10.22
CA MET A 70 0.34 0.20 -11.17
C MET A 70 -0.82 -0.56 -10.53
N MET A 71 -0.55 -1.63 -9.78
CA MET A 71 -1.59 -2.40 -9.09
C MET A 71 -2.30 -1.56 -8.01
N LEU A 72 -1.57 -0.70 -7.32
CA LEU A 72 -2.16 0.21 -6.33
C LEU A 72 -3.07 1.25 -7.00
N ASP A 73 -2.64 1.81 -8.14
CA ASP A 73 -3.45 2.76 -8.92
C ASP A 73 -4.69 2.10 -9.54
N ALA A 74 -4.57 0.87 -10.04
CA ALA A 74 -5.70 0.06 -10.50
C ALA A 74 -6.71 -0.18 -9.39
N LEU A 75 -6.22 -0.58 -8.20
CA LEU A 75 -7.07 -0.77 -7.03
C LEU A 75 -7.77 0.53 -6.61
N ALA A 76 -7.06 1.65 -6.62
CA ALA A 76 -7.63 2.96 -6.33
C ALA A 76 -8.70 3.36 -7.35
N ALA A 77 -8.58 2.93 -8.61
CA ALA A 77 -9.58 3.15 -9.66
C ALA A 77 -10.79 2.19 -9.57
N GLY A 78 -10.82 1.29 -8.58
CA GLY A 78 -11.88 0.29 -8.46
C GLY A 78 -11.79 -0.83 -9.49
N VAL A 79 -10.64 -0.97 -10.15
CA VAL A 79 -10.37 -2.04 -11.11
C VAL A 79 -9.90 -3.26 -10.32
N SER A 80 -10.60 -4.39 -10.48
CA SER A 80 -10.23 -5.60 -9.74
C SER A 80 -8.99 -6.24 -10.37
N PRO A 81 -7.98 -6.64 -9.58
CA PRO A 81 -6.82 -7.39 -10.08
C PRO A 81 -7.19 -8.71 -10.77
N ARG A 82 -8.39 -9.28 -10.49
CA ARG A 82 -8.88 -10.47 -11.19
C ARG A 82 -9.38 -10.16 -12.61
N ASP A 83 -9.86 -8.95 -12.84
CA ASP A 83 -10.40 -8.54 -14.14
C ASP A 83 -9.27 -8.55 -15.18
N HIS A 84 -8.06 -8.16 -14.76
CA HIS A 84 -6.82 -8.22 -15.55
C HIS A 84 -6.31 -9.64 -15.86
N LEU A 85 -6.70 -10.65 -15.08
CA LEU A 85 -6.19 -12.02 -15.27
C LEU A 85 -6.92 -12.72 -16.43
N HIS A 86 -8.11 -12.22 -16.81
CA HIS A 86 -8.95 -12.81 -17.86
C HIS A 86 -9.04 -11.94 -19.11
N GLU A 87 -9.01 -10.61 -19.00
CA GLU A 87 -9.03 -9.69 -20.15
C GLU A 87 -8.12 -8.47 -19.92
N ALA A 88 -7.56 -7.93 -21.01
CA ALA A 88 -6.87 -6.64 -20.96
C ALA A 88 -7.86 -5.54 -20.52
N LEU A 89 -7.37 -4.54 -19.78
CA LEU A 89 -8.21 -3.39 -19.42
C LEU A 89 -8.78 -2.72 -20.65
N ASN A 90 -10.06 -2.38 -20.58
CA ASN A 90 -10.67 -1.55 -21.61
C ASN A 90 -10.20 -0.09 -21.51
N ASP A 91 -10.39 0.67 -22.57
CA ASP A 91 -9.92 2.06 -22.66
C ASP A 91 -10.48 2.95 -21.54
N ALA A 92 -11.71 2.70 -21.08
CA ALA A 92 -12.33 3.45 -19.99
C ALA A 92 -11.67 3.16 -18.62
N GLN A 93 -11.32 1.90 -18.36
CA GLN A 93 -10.57 1.50 -17.16
C GLN A 93 -9.15 2.07 -17.21
N MET A 94 -8.47 1.97 -18.35
CA MET A 94 -7.13 2.56 -18.53
C MET A 94 -7.15 4.07 -18.32
N ALA A 95 -8.13 4.78 -18.89
CA ALA A 95 -8.30 6.20 -18.68
C ALA A 95 -8.57 6.55 -17.21
N SER A 96 -9.34 5.73 -16.50
CA SER A 96 -9.61 5.92 -15.06
C SER A 96 -8.35 5.75 -14.21
N VAL A 97 -7.53 4.74 -14.51
CA VAL A 97 -6.22 4.53 -13.85
C VAL A 97 -5.29 5.72 -14.14
N GLN A 98 -5.20 6.15 -15.39
CA GLN A 98 -4.35 7.27 -15.80
C GLN A 98 -4.80 8.61 -15.20
N ALA A 99 -6.10 8.90 -15.22
CA ALA A 99 -6.66 10.11 -14.64
C ALA A 99 -6.43 10.17 -13.13
N ARG A 100 -6.61 9.04 -12.42
CA ARG A 100 -6.28 8.96 -10.99
C ARG A 100 -4.79 9.11 -10.72
N ARG A 101 -3.91 8.60 -11.58
CA ARG A 101 -2.46 8.76 -11.45
C ARG A 101 -2.04 10.23 -11.61
N LEU A 102 -2.70 10.98 -12.50
CA LEU A 102 -2.46 12.40 -12.75
C LEU A 102 -3.07 13.31 -11.66
N ALA A 103 -4.12 12.87 -10.98
CA ALA A 103 -4.86 13.68 -10.00
C ALA A 103 -4.30 13.66 -8.57
N GLN A 104 -3.16 13.00 -8.31
CA GLN A 104 -2.72 12.72 -6.94
C GLN A 104 -1.68 13.67 -6.40
N ASP A 105 -2.16 14.57 -5.56
CA ASP A 105 -1.43 15.21 -4.47
C ASP A 105 -1.64 14.39 -3.17
N LEU A 106 -1.48 13.06 -3.27
CA LEU A 106 -1.64 12.14 -2.13
C LEU A 106 -0.29 11.96 -1.42
N PRO A 107 -0.26 11.81 -0.09
CA PRO A 107 0.98 11.62 0.65
C PRO A 107 1.75 10.40 0.12
N ALA A 108 3.08 10.54 0.11
CA ALA A 108 3.97 9.62 -0.59
C ALA A 108 3.88 8.20 0.00
N VAL A 109 3.29 7.29 -0.78
CA VAL A 109 3.62 5.86 -0.66
C VAL A 109 4.90 5.66 -1.46
N GLU A 110 6.03 5.56 -0.78
CA GLU A 110 7.31 5.26 -1.42
C GLU A 110 7.43 3.75 -1.59
N ILE A 111 7.60 3.30 -2.84
CA ILE A 111 7.72 1.88 -3.18
C ILE A 111 9.11 1.61 -3.71
N ARG A 112 9.80 0.68 -3.08
CA ARG A 112 11.12 0.22 -3.47
C ARG A 112 11.14 -1.28 -3.67
N SER A 113 11.93 -1.72 -4.64
CA SER A 113 12.12 -3.15 -4.94
C SER A 113 13.52 -3.67 -4.62
N ASP A 114 14.44 -2.79 -4.23
CA ASP A 114 15.79 -3.14 -3.81
C ASP A 114 15.83 -3.47 -2.31
N GLY A 115 15.59 -4.73 -1.93
CA GLY A 115 15.46 -5.13 -0.52
C GLY A 115 16.52 -4.56 0.43
N ALA A 116 17.80 -4.86 0.19
CA ALA A 116 18.89 -4.39 1.07
C ALA A 116 19.08 -2.86 1.04
N GLY A 117 18.97 -2.24 -0.14
CA GLY A 117 19.12 -0.79 -0.29
C GLY A 117 17.97 -0.02 0.35
N ALA A 118 16.75 -0.54 0.23
CA ALA A 118 15.55 0.03 0.82
C ALA A 118 15.56 -0.03 2.34
N VAL A 119 16.04 -1.14 2.93
CA VAL A 119 16.18 -1.26 4.39
C VAL A 119 17.25 -0.29 4.91
N ALA A 120 18.41 -0.22 4.26
CA ALA A 120 19.48 0.70 4.66
C ALA A 120 19.06 2.18 4.58
N GLU A 121 18.22 2.55 3.60
CA GLU A 121 17.62 3.88 3.52
C GLU A 121 16.64 4.13 4.68
N LEU A 122 15.78 3.16 5.00
CA LEU A 122 14.81 3.28 6.08
C LEU A 122 15.50 3.46 7.44
N GLU A 123 16.56 2.70 7.71
CA GLU A 123 17.39 2.84 8.91
C GLU A 123 18.03 4.23 9.00
N ARG A 124 18.52 4.77 7.88
CA ARG A 124 19.06 6.13 7.83
C ARG A 124 18.01 7.20 8.15
N ARG A 125 16.78 7.06 7.65
CA ARG A 125 15.68 8.00 7.94
C ARG A 125 15.21 7.92 9.38
N ALA A 126 15.16 6.71 9.93
CA ALA A 126 14.84 6.51 11.34
C ALA A 126 15.88 7.20 12.25
N ALA A 127 17.16 7.15 11.88
CA ALA A 127 18.24 7.83 12.62
C ALA A 127 18.16 9.38 12.55
N THR A 128 17.57 9.95 11.49
CA THR A 128 17.43 11.42 11.33
C THR A 128 16.09 11.98 11.78
N GLY A 129 15.13 11.12 12.15
CA GLY A 129 13.78 11.53 12.55
C GLY A 129 12.91 12.00 11.38
N ALA A 130 13.28 11.70 10.13
CA ALA A 130 12.61 12.13 8.91
C ALA A 130 11.69 11.03 8.35
N VAL A 131 10.77 10.52 9.18
CA VAL A 131 9.73 9.55 8.79
C VAL A 131 8.38 10.23 8.71
#